data_AF-A0AAQ4FFG3-F1
#
_entry.id   AF-A0AAQ4FFG3-F1
#
_cell.length_a   1.000
_cell.length_b   1.000
_cell.length_c   1.000
_cell.angle_alpha   90.00
_cell.angle_beta   90.00
_cell.angle_gamma   90.00
#
_symmetry.space_group_name_H-M   'P 1'
#
loop_
_entity.id
_entity.type
_entity.pdbx_description
1 polymer ?
#
loop_
_entity_poly.entity_id
_entity_poly.type
_entity_poly.pdbx_seq_one_letter_code
_entity_poly.pdbx_strand_id
1 'polypeptide(L)'
;MSSLDTNSLLNLLQISDSAFPTGSFAHSGGLEAAYQRGFLTSSEKVQQFLLASLENAGAFSVPFIREAYRQWIDLEAIRSLDRLLNASLNNHVANRASKQQGRSLIQTACATYKDPKLTEVQNWIYDGKLFGHQVVI
;
A
#
# COMPACT_ATOMS: atom_id res chain seq x y z
N MET A 1 -20.98 -16.65 -1.17
CA MET A 1 -19.52 -16.52 -0.96
C MET A 1 -18.92 -17.87 -1.29
N SER A 2 -18.25 -18.03 -2.43
CA SER A 2 -17.52 -19.27 -2.71
C SER A 2 -16.45 -19.44 -1.63
N SER A 3 -16.25 -20.65 -1.12
CA SER A 3 -15.13 -20.94 -0.22
C SER A 3 -13.84 -20.48 -0.90
N LEU A 4 -13.07 -19.63 -0.24
CA LEU A 4 -11.73 -19.28 -0.69
C LEU A 4 -10.94 -20.57 -0.90
N ASP A 5 -10.35 -20.74 -2.07
CA ASP A 5 -9.40 -21.81 -2.33
C ASP A 5 -8.26 -21.72 -1.30
N THR A 6 -7.81 -22.86 -0.77
CA THR A 6 -6.78 -22.90 0.30
C THR A 6 -5.52 -22.14 -0.11
N ASN A 7 -5.11 -22.22 -1.38
CA ASN A 7 -3.92 -21.47 -1.84
C ASN A 7 -4.18 -19.97 -1.88
N SER A 8 -5.39 -19.54 -2.22
CA SER A 8 -5.76 -18.12 -2.17
C SER A 8 -5.71 -17.57 -0.75
N LEU A 9 -6.19 -18.33 0.23
CA LEU A 9 -6.10 -17.96 1.64
C LEU A 9 -4.62 -17.89 2.10
N LEU A 10 -3.81 -18.88 1.75
CA LEU A 10 -2.38 -18.88 2.12
C LEU A 10 -1.61 -17.71 1.49
N ASN A 11 -1.91 -17.36 0.24
CA ASN A 11 -1.31 -16.19 -0.41
C ASN A 11 -1.73 -14.88 0.28
N LEU A 12 -3.00 -14.73 0.64
CA LEU A 12 -3.48 -13.57 1.39
C LEU A 12 -2.79 -13.44 2.75
N LEU A 13 -2.66 -14.55 3.48
CA LEU A 13 -1.95 -14.58 4.75
C LEU A 13 -0.48 -14.24 4.58
N GLN A 14 0.19 -14.77 3.54
CA GLN A 14 1.59 -14.50 3.25
C GLN A 14 1.84 -13.02 2.93
N ILE A 15 1.02 -12.40 2.08
CA ILE A 15 1.17 -10.98 1.70
C ILE A 15 0.82 -10.06 2.88
N SER A 16 -0.09 -10.48 3.75
CA SER A 16 -0.49 -9.73 4.95
C SER A 16 0.46 -9.92 6.13
N ASP A 17 1.40 -10.86 6.04
CA ASP A 17 2.37 -11.11 7.10
C ASP A 17 3.31 -9.92 7.24
N SER A 18 3.53 -9.48 8.47
CA SER A 18 4.50 -8.43 8.80
C SER A 18 5.93 -8.75 8.31
N ALA A 19 6.29 -10.03 8.21
CA ALA A 19 7.58 -10.48 7.69
C ALA A 19 7.68 -10.40 6.15
N PHE A 20 6.58 -10.15 5.43
CA PHE A 20 6.61 -10.01 3.99
C PHE A 20 7.42 -8.76 3.59
N PRO A 21 8.48 -8.89 2.78
CA PRO A 21 9.46 -7.82 2.60
C PRO A 21 8.93 -6.67 1.73
N THR A 22 8.17 -5.79 2.36
CA THR A 22 7.60 -4.56 1.80
C THR A 22 8.28 -3.30 2.34
N GLY A 23 9.09 -3.42 3.40
CA GLY A 23 9.72 -2.27 4.06
C GLY A 23 8.75 -1.42 4.89
N SER A 24 7.56 -1.93 5.21
CA SER A 24 6.53 -1.22 5.99
C SER A 24 7.00 -0.76 7.37
N PHE A 25 7.90 -1.52 8.02
CA PHE A 25 8.48 -1.17 9.31
C PHE A 25 9.37 0.10 9.31
N ALA A 26 9.82 0.56 8.14
CA ALA A 26 10.65 1.77 8.04
C ALA A 26 9.84 3.07 8.18
N HIS A 27 8.51 3.01 8.27
CA HIS A 27 7.64 4.18 8.23
C HIS A 27 6.64 4.19 9.40
N SER A 28 6.79 5.16 10.30
CA SER A 28 5.96 5.30 11.51
C SER A 28 4.58 5.92 11.29
N GLY A 29 4.21 6.28 10.06
CA GLY A 29 2.92 6.91 9.76
C GLY A 29 2.68 8.25 10.47
N GLY A 30 3.74 8.92 10.92
CA GLY A 30 3.65 10.17 11.69
C GLY A 30 3.55 9.98 13.21
N LEU A 31 3.50 8.74 13.69
CA LEU A 31 3.42 8.42 15.13
C LEU A 31 4.62 8.98 15.91
N GLU A 32 5.84 8.80 15.39
CA GLU A 32 7.07 9.29 16.03
C GLU A 32 7.08 10.81 16.13
N ALA A 33 6.67 11.50 15.05
CA ALA A 33 6.58 12.96 15.06
C ALA A 33 5.50 13.44 16.05
N ALA A 34 4.36 12.76 16.11
CA ALA A 34 3.30 13.08 17.06
C ALA A 34 3.76 12.91 18.52
N TYR A 35 4.52 11.85 18.80
CA TYR A 35 5.14 11.63 20.10
C TYR A 35 6.15 12.74 20.45
N GLN A 36 7.10 13.02 19.56
CA GLN A 36 8.14 14.03 19.78
C GLN A 36 7.56 15.45 19.97
N ARG A 37 6.41 15.73 19.37
CA ARG A 37 5.68 17.01 19.53
C ARG A 37 4.79 17.07 20.77
N GLY A 38 4.73 16.00 21.57
CA GLY A 38 3.93 15.95 22.80
C GLY A 38 2.43 15.78 22.56
N PHE A 39 2.01 15.26 21.40
CA PHE A 39 0.59 14.96 21.15
C PHE A 39 0.14 13.62 21.76
N LEU A 40 1.09 12.73 22.07
CA LEU A 40 0.83 11.36 22.55
C LEU A 40 1.25 11.19 24.02
N THR A 41 0.61 11.93 24.91
CA THR A 41 0.97 11.99 26.35
C THR A 41 0.24 10.99 27.23
N SER A 42 -0.73 10.25 26.70
CA SER A 42 -1.49 9.22 27.43
C SER A 42 -2.00 8.12 26.51
N SER A 43 -2.44 6.99 27.09
CA SER A 43 -3.07 5.89 26.37
C SER A 43 -4.27 6.33 25.53
N GLU A 44 -5.09 7.24 26.06
CA GLU A 44 -6.30 7.75 25.40
C GLU A 44 -5.93 8.58 24.18
N LYS A 45 -4.87 9.40 24.28
CA LYS A 45 -4.34 10.20 23.14
C LYS A 45 -3.78 9.30 22.04
N VAL A 46 -3.08 8.23 22.42
CA VAL A 46 -2.60 7.22 21.46
C VAL A 46 -3.78 6.53 20.77
N GLN A 47 -4.80 6.11 21.53
CA GLN A 47 -6.00 5.51 20.96
C GLN A 47 -6.70 6.46 19.97
N GLN A 48 -6.84 7.74 20.32
CA GLN A 48 -7.41 8.76 19.42
C GLN A 48 -6.59 8.92 18.14
N PHE A 49 -5.26 8.93 18.25
CA PHE A 49 -4.38 8.99 17.08
C PHE A 49 -4.55 7.77 16.16
N LEU A 50 -4.64 6.56 16.73
CA LEU A 50 -4.84 5.33 15.97
C LEU A 50 -6.21 5.30 15.30
N LEU A 51 -7.28 5.71 15.99
CA LEU A 51 -8.61 5.82 15.41
C LEU A 51 -8.64 6.81 14.24
N ALA A 52 -8.10 8.02 14.43
CA ALA A 52 -8.00 9.01 13.36
C ALA A 52 -7.17 8.50 12.17
N SER A 53 -6.12 7.72 12.44
CA SER A 53 -5.30 7.08 11.40
C SER A 53 -6.09 6.03 10.61
N LEU A 54 -6.89 5.20 11.29
CA LEU A 54 -7.76 4.21 10.65
C LEU A 54 -8.88 4.87 9.84
N GLU A 55 -9.51 5.92 10.38
CA GLU A 55 -10.53 6.70 9.66
C GLU A 55 -9.94 7.33 8.39
N ASN A 56 -8.74 7.89 8.47
CA ASN A 56 -8.04 8.45 7.32
C ASN A 56 -7.72 7.36 6.28
N ALA A 57 -7.16 6.22 6.72
CA ALA A 57 -6.90 5.09 5.83
C ALA A 57 -8.18 4.58 5.14
N GLY A 58 -9.29 4.50 5.89
CA GLY A 58 -10.60 4.10 5.38
C GLY A 58 -11.21 5.09 4.39
N ALA A 59 -11.07 6.40 4.65
CA ALA A 59 -11.64 7.44 3.79
C ALA A 59 -10.78 7.73 2.55
N PHE A 60 -9.46 7.55 2.65
CA PHE A 60 -8.51 7.89 1.59
C PHE A 60 -8.01 6.66 0.84
N SER A 61 -7.30 5.74 1.50
CA SER A 61 -6.59 4.63 0.84
C SER A 61 -7.53 3.52 0.35
N VAL A 62 -8.56 3.17 1.14
CA VAL A 62 -9.47 2.05 0.81
C VAL A 62 -10.21 2.24 -0.52
N PRO A 63 -10.72 3.43 -0.89
CA PRO A 63 -11.26 3.67 -2.22
C PRO A 63 -10.28 3.34 -3.35
N PHE A 64 -8.99 3.71 -3.23
CA PHE A 64 -7.98 3.37 -4.23
C PHE A 64 -7.75 1.86 -4.31
N ILE A 65 -7.64 1.16 -3.17
CA ILE A 65 -7.48 -0.31 -3.14
C ILE A 65 -8.65 -0.98 -3.83
N ARG A 66 -9.88 -0.54 -3.55
CA ARG A 66 -11.09 -1.10 -4.14
C ARG A 66 -11.13 -0.92 -5.65
N GLU A 67 -10.81 0.28 -6.14
CA GLU A 67 -10.80 0.53 -7.59
C GLU A 67 -9.65 -0.19 -8.29
N ALA A 68 -8.46 -0.27 -7.67
CA ALA A 68 -7.34 -1.06 -8.19
C ALA A 68 -7.73 -2.55 -8.30
N TYR A 69 -8.34 -3.12 -7.25
CA TYR A 69 -8.84 -4.49 -7.27
C TYR A 69 -9.91 -4.73 -8.34
N ARG A 70 -10.75 -3.74 -8.66
CA ARG A 70 -11.76 -3.87 -9.72
C ARG A 70 -11.17 -3.78 -11.12
N GLN A 71 -10.13 -2.96 -11.29
CA GLN A 71 -9.52 -2.65 -12.57
C GLN A 71 -8.20 -3.39 -12.82
N TRP A 72 -7.86 -4.38 -11.99
CA TRP A 72 -6.55 -5.07 -12.01
C TRP A 72 -6.14 -5.68 -13.36
N ILE A 73 -7.11 -5.92 -14.26
CA ILE A 73 -6.86 -6.44 -15.62
C ILE A 73 -6.46 -5.33 -16.59
N ASP A 74 -6.92 -4.10 -16.38
CA ASP A 74 -6.67 -2.94 -17.24
C ASP A 74 -5.53 -2.08 -16.65
N LEU A 75 -4.33 -2.29 -17.18
CA LEU A 75 -3.13 -1.62 -16.69
C LEU A 75 -3.13 -0.09 -16.97
N GLU A 76 -3.89 0.38 -17.95
CA GLU A 76 -4.08 1.80 -18.22
C GLU A 76 -5.03 2.46 -17.21
N ALA A 77 -6.06 1.74 -16.79
CA ALA A 77 -6.90 2.15 -15.66
C ALA A 77 -6.10 2.20 -14.35
N ILE A 78 -5.26 1.19 -14.09
CA ILE A 78 -4.32 1.20 -12.96
C ILE A 78 -3.37 2.40 -13.03
N ARG A 79 -2.80 2.71 -14.20
CA ARG A 79 -1.95 3.88 -14.39
C ARG A 79 -2.66 5.19 -14.09
N SER A 80 -3.90 5.32 -14.56
CA SER A 80 -4.71 6.52 -14.30
C SER A 80 -4.98 6.68 -12.80
N LEU A 81 -5.29 5.58 -12.11
CA LEU A 81 -5.52 5.55 -10.68
C LEU A 81 -4.27 5.87 -9.86
N ASP A 82 -3.11 5.30 -10.23
CA ASP A 82 -1.81 5.56 -9.60
C ASP A 82 -1.38 7.02 -9.76
N ARG A 83 -1.66 7.63 -10.93
CA ARG A 83 -1.44 9.08 -11.15
C ARG A 83 -2.35 9.95 -10.29
N LEU A 84 -3.63 9.57 -10.16
CA LEU A 84 -4.58 10.27 -9.30
C LEU A 84 -4.14 10.20 -7.84
N LEU A 85 -3.72 9.03 -7.36
CA LEU A 85 -3.20 8.86 -6.01
C LEU A 85 -1.95 9.70 -5.79
N ASN A 86 -0.99 9.69 -6.73
CA ASN A 86 0.21 10.51 -6.62
C ASN A 86 -0.10 12.01 -6.52
N ALA A 87 -1.11 12.49 -7.26
CA ALA A 87 -1.57 13.88 -7.19
C ALA A 87 -2.34 14.19 -5.90
N SER A 88 -3.00 13.19 -5.30
CA SER A 88 -3.81 13.35 -4.08
C SER A 88 -2.98 13.24 -2.80
N LEU A 89 -1.91 12.45 -2.81
CA LEU A 89 -1.03 12.21 -1.66
C LEU A 89 0.06 13.30 -1.56
N ASN A 90 -0.36 14.47 -1.10
CA ASN A 90 0.46 15.69 -1.05
C ASN A 90 1.60 15.67 -0.01
N ASN A 91 1.51 14.84 1.03
CA ASN A 91 2.58 14.71 2.00
C ASN A 91 3.76 13.98 1.36
N HIS A 92 4.87 14.71 1.12
CA HIS A 92 6.04 14.16 0.43
C HIS A 92 6.69 12.96 1.14
N VAL A 93 6.61 12.87 2.48
CA VAL A 93 7.13 11.72 3.24
C VAL A 93 6.25 10.50 3.00
N ALA A 94 4.92 10.65 3.14
CA ALA A 94 3.97 9.58 2.88
C ALA A 94 3.99 9.13 1.41
N ASN A 95 4.14 10.08 0.48
CA ASN A 95 4.24 9.80 -0.96
C ASN A 95 5.46 8.94 -1.28
N ARG A 96 6.65 9.33 -0.79
CA ARG A 96 7.88 8.53 -0.96
C ARG A 96 7.76 7.16 -0.31
N ALA A 97 7.24 7.09 0.91
CA ALA A 97 7.02 5.85 1.63
C ALA A 97 6.10 4.89 0.85
N SER A 98 5.00 5.40 0.32
CA SER A 98 4.02 4.62 -0.45
C SER A 98 4.62 4.06 -1.74
N LYS A 99 5.43 4.84 -2.47
CA LYS A 99 6.14 4.37 -3.68
C LYS A 99 7.20 3.33 -3.35
N GLN A 100 7.98 3.57 -2.28
CA GLN A 100 9.00 2.62 -1.85
C GLN A 100 8.39 1.28 -1.45
N GLN A 101 7.31 1.30 -0.67
CA GLN A 101 6.60 0.10 -0.26
C GLN A 101 5.97 -0.65 -1.44
N GLY A 102 5.39 0.06 -2.41
CA GLY A 102 4.84 -0.58 -3.61
C GLY A 102 5.92 -1.21 -4.51
N ARG A 103 7.09 -0.56 -4.63
CA ARG A 103 8.26 -1.16 -5.32
C ARG A 103 8.76 -2.42 -4.63
N SER A 104 8.89 -2.40 -3.30
CA SER A 104 9.30 -3.58 -2.54
C SER A 104 8.24 -4.69 -2.60
N LEU A 105 6.95 -4.33 -2.55
CA LEU A 105 5.84 -5.27 -2.70
C LEU A 105 5.90 -6.02 -4.04
N ILE A 106 5.99 -5.28 -5.17
CA ILE A 106 6.01 -5.93 -6.50
C ILE A 106 7.28 -6.74 -6.74
N GLN A 107 8.44 -6.29 -6.22
CA GLN A 107 9.69 -7.03 -6.29
C GLN A 107 9.58 -8.40 -5.62
N THR A 108 9.09 -8.40 -4.38
CA THR A 108 8.88 -9.63 -3.62
C THR A 108 7.82 -10.51 -4.28
N ALA A 109 6.69 -9.94 -4.69
CA ALA A 109 5.62 -10.68 -5.34
C ALA A 109 6.09 -11.37 -6.65
N CYS A 110 6.89 -10.69 -7.48
CA CYS A 110 7.48 -11.29 -8.68
C CYS A 110 8.38 -12.49 -8.34
N ALA A 111 9.23 -12.34 -7.31
CA ALA A 111 10.14 -13.40 -6.87
C ALA A 111 9.40 -14.61 -6.28
N THR A 112 8.27 -14.37 -5.59
CA THR A 112 7.49 -15.41 -4.92
C THR A 112 6.53 -16.13 -5.86
N TYR A 113 5.72 -15.40 -6.64
CA TYR A 113 4.57 -15.96 -7.38
C TYR A 113 4.84 -16.24 -8.86
N LYS A 114 5.90 -15.67 -9.45
CA LYS A 114 6.32 -15.91 -10.84
C LYS A 114 5.20 -15.74 -11.90
N ASP A 115 4.29 -14.81 -11.67
CA ASP A 115 3.22 -14.48 -12.60
C ASP A 115 3.71 -13.43 -13.63
N PRO A 116 3.54 -13.66 -14.96
CA PRO A 116 3.90 -12.69 -15.98
C PRO A 116 3.24 -11.31 -15.81
N LYS A 117 2.01 -11.24 -15.29
CA LYS A 117 1.31 -9.97 -15.04
C LYS A 117 2.00 -9.13 -13.97
N LEU A 118 2.54 -9.76 -12.93
CA LEU A 118 3.32 -9.06 -11.91
C LEU A 118 4.62 -8.50 -12.49
N THR A 119 5.26 -9.27 -13.36
CA THR A 119 6.47 -8.82 -14.09
C THR A 119 6.15 -7.62 -15.00
N GLU A 120 4.99 -7.62 -15.66
CA GLU A 120 4.54 -6.49 -16.47
C GLU A 120 4.35 -5.21 -15.63
N VAL A 121 3.68 -5.31 -14.49
CA VAL A 121 3.52 -4.20 -13.54
C VAL A 121 4.88 -3.70 -13.05
N GLN A 122 5.80 -4.59 -12.70
CA GLN A 122 7.17 -4.24 -12.30
C GLN A 122 7.89 -3.44 -13.40
N ASN A 123 7.81 -3.91 -14.65
CA ASN A 123 8.42 -3.22 -15.78
C ASN A 123 7.83 -1.82 -15.98
N TRP A 124 6.51 -1.65 -15.84
CA TRP A 124 5.89 -0.32 -15.93
C TRP A 124 6.37 0.63 -14.82
N ILE A 125 6.63 0.13 -13.62
CA ILE A 125 7.18 0.91 -12.51
C ILE A 125 8.66 1.29 -12.76
N TYR A 126 9.43 0.41 -13.41
CA TYR A 126 10.84 0.68 -13.74
C TYR A 126 11.02 1.57 -14.97
N ASP A 127 10.13 1.46 -15.95
CA ASP A 127 10.04 2.34 -17.12
C ASP A 127 9.49 3.75 -16.78
N GLY A 128 9.04 3.96 -15.53
CA GLY A 128 8.44 5.23 -15.10
C GLY A 128 7.02 5.48 -15.64
N LYS A 129 6.35 4.45 -16.15
CA LYS A 129 4.94 4.50 -16.59
C LYS A 129 3.99 4.49 -15.38
N LEU A 130 4.40 3.87 -14.28
CA LEU A 130 3.74 3.88 -12.98
C LEU A 130 4.66 4.52 -11.93
N PHE A 131 4.06 5.25 -11.00
CA PHE A 131 4.70 5.66 -9.76
C PHE A 131 4.91 4.49 -8.80
N GLY A 132 3.97 3.54 -8.78
CA GLY A 132 4.06 2.30 -8.00
C GLY A 132 3.68 2.47 -6.54
N HIS A 133 2.57 3.16 -6.25
CA HIS A 133 2.06 3.31 -4.90
C HIS A 133 1.48 1.99 -4.36
N GLN A 134 1.89 1.56 -3.16
CA GLN A 134 1.49 0.28 -2.55
C GLN A 134 -0.02 0.00 -2.53
N VAL A 135 -0.87 1.01 -2.39
CA VAL A 135 -2.33 0.81 -2.30
C VAL A 135 -3.00 0.61 -3.67
N VAL A 136 -2.23 0.76 -4.75
CA VAL A 136 -2.68 0.53 -6.15
C VAL A 136 -2.02 -0.71 -6.75
N ILE A 137 -0.83 -1.09 -6.27
CA ILE A 137 -0.04 -2.26 -6.71
C ILE A 137 -0.44 -3.49 -5.92
#